data_AF-X0HTS8-F1
#
_entry.id   AF-X0HTS8-F1
#
_cell.length_a   1.000
_cell.length_b   1.000
_cell.length_c   1.000
_cell.angle_alpha   90.00
_cell.angle_beta   90.00
_cell.angle_gamma   90.00
#
_symmetry.space_group_name_H-M   'P 1'
#
loop_
_entity.id
_entity.type
_entity.pdbx_description
1 polymer ?
#
loop_
_entity_poly.entity_id
_entity_poly.type
_entity_poly.pdbx_seq_one_letter_code
_entity_poly.pdbx_strand_id
1 'polypeptide(L)'
;MLPQRIVRASALRSTMTAARRLPTIQRRTFLPDQYTDKKVIDQKYPEPPSFSEAEDPGMNGGYINPPRIKRQFRDPHANWWDPQERRNFGEPIHEDNDVLGIFSPWEYTWTTAGPGAVMVGTFIAVFLSVTGVVYLNYPDRPAYPREFEGGLERELGGPGATRARMEGDEEP
;
A
#
# COMPACT_ATOMS: atom_id res chain seq x y z
N MET A 1 13.66 34.72 76.87
CA MET A 1 13.25 33.31 76.76
C MET A 1 11.78 33.21 77.13
N LEU A 2 10.90 33.05 76.14
CA LEU A 2 9.45 32.92 76.31
C LEU A 2 8.96 31.89 75.27
N PRO A 3 8.33 30.77 75.67
CA PRO A 3 7.95 29.72 74.73
C PRO A 3 6.58 30.01 74.09
N GLN A 4 6.54 30.08 72.76
CA GLN A 4 5.31 30.02 71.98
C GLN A 4 4.77 28.59 71.99
N ARG A 5 3.58 28.42 72.56
CA ARG A 5 2.87 27.15 72.68
C ARG A 5 2.07 26.91 71.39
N ILE A 6 2.58 26.09 70.47
CA ILE A 6 1.85 25.65 69.28
C ILE A 6 0.90 24.52 69.70
N VAL A 7 -0.40 24.76 69.57
CA VAL A 7 -1.45 23.75 69.77
C VAL A 7 -1.45 22.80 68.56
N ARG A 8 -1.10 21.53 68.78
CA ARG A 8 -1.30 20.45 67.80
C ARG A 8 -2.77 20.06 67.80
N ALA A 9 -3.47 20.28 66.68
CA ALA A 9 -4.76 19.66 66.43
C ALA A 9 -4.56 18.14 66.27
N SER A 10 -5.22 17.36 67.13
CA SER A 10 -5.22 15.90 67.07
C SER A 10 -5.92 15.41 65.81
N ALA A 11 -5.21 14.62 65.00
CA ALA A 11 -5.77 13.92 63.86
C ALA A 11 -6.82 12.88 64.34
N LEU A 12 -8.10 13.17 64.09
CA LEU A 12 -9.16 12.16 64.14
C LEU A 12 -9.00 11.26 62.91
N ARG A 13 -8.44 10.08 63.16
CA ARG A 13 -8.40 8.97 62.21
C ARG A 13 -9.74 8.24 62.25
N SER A 14 -10.25 8.02 61.04
CA SER A 14 -10.96 6.82 60.60
C SER A 14 -12.42 6.63 61.02
N THR A 15 -13.31 6.91 60.07
CA THR A 15 -14.34 5.95 59.64
C THR A 15 -14.57 6.13 58.14
N MET A 16 -13.66 5.61 57.30
CA MET A 16 -14.03 5.33 55.91
C MET A 16 -14.93 4.10 55.95
N THR A 17 -16.24 4.33 55.94
CA THR A 17 -17.22 3.30 55.64
C THR A 17 -16.79 2.62 54.34
N ALA A 18 -16.59 1.31 54.41
CA ALA A 18 -16.41 0.48 53.24
C ALA A 18 -17.69 0.56 52.40
N ALA A 19 -17.77 1.56 51.52
CA ALA A 19 -18.79 1.62 50.49
C ALA A 19 -18.58 0.37 49.64
N ARG A 20 -19.44 -0.63 49.81
CA ARG A 20 -19.57 -1.76 48.90
C ARG A 20 -19.84 -1.18 47.52
N ARG A 21 -18.78 -0.99 46.73
CA ARG A 21 -18.92 -0.70 45.30
C ARG A 21 -19.54 -1.95 44.70
N LEU A 22 -20.85 -1.90 44.44
CA LEU A 22 -21.51 -2.89 43.61
C LEU A 22 -20.74 -2.94 42.28
N PRO A 23 -20.42 -4.12 41.72
CA PRO A 23 -19.82 -4.18 40.40
C PRO A 23 -20.84 -3.58 39.43
N THR A 24 -20.61 -2.33 39.04
CA THR A 24 -21.36 -1.71 37.95
C THR A 24 -20.84 -2.37 36.68
N ILE A 25 -21.41 -3.53 36.34
CA ILE A 25 -21.22 -4.14 35.03
C ILE A 25 -21.95 -3.23 34.05
N GLN A 26 -21.25 -2.19 33.60
CA GLN A 26 -21.71 -1.35 32.51
C GLN A 26 -21.67 -2.21 31.24
N ARG A 27 -22.78 -2.87 30.90
CA ARG A 27 -22.97 -3.48 29.57
C ARG A 27 -22.88 -2.34 28.56
N ARG A 28 -21.72 -2.24 27.88
CA ARG A 28 -21.43 -1.17 26.91
C ARG A 28 -22.21 -1.29 25.61
N THR A 29 -22.99 -2.36 25.42
CA THR A 29 -23.69 -2.66 24.17
C THR A 29 -25.10 -3.18 24.44
N PHE A 30 -26.09 -2.62 23.73
CA PHE A 30 -27.52 -2.96 23.79
C PHE A 30 -27.87 -4.12 22.83
N LEU A 31 -26.97 -5.12 22.73
CA LEU A 31 -27.20 -6.28 21.87
C LEU A 31 -27.79 -7.42 22.72
N PRO A 32 -28.78 -8.16 22.21
CA PRO A 32 -29.32 -9.33 22.89
C PRO A 32 -28.22 -10.35 23.21
N ASP A 33 -28.41 -11.10 24.29
CA ASP A 33 -27.50 -12.19 24.68
C ASP A 33 -27.36 -13.23 23.56
N GLN A 34 -28.38 -13.37 22.69
CA GLN A 34 -28.34 -14.21 21.48
C GLN A 34 -27.24 -13.84 20.48
N TYR A 35 -26.70 -12.61 20.52
CA TYR A 35 -25.65 -12.17 19.60
C TYR A 35 -24.30 -11.93 20.28
N THR A 36 -24.28 -11.86 21.62
CA THR A 36 -23.09 -11.46 22.39
C THR A 36 -22.63 -12.51 23.38
N ASP A 37 -23.47 -13.49 23.72
CA ASP A 37 -23.07 -14.55 24.62
C ASP A 37 -22.00 -15.41 23.98
N LYS A 38 -20.89 -15.60 24.71
CA LYS A 38 -19.71 -16.31 24.22
C LYS A 38 -20.08 -17.71 23.76
N LYS A 39 -20.99 -18.39 24.46
CA LYS A 39 -21.47 -19.73 24.08
C LYS A 39 -22.15 -19.75 22.71
N VAL A 40 -22.93 -18.71 22.39
CA VAL A 40 -23.62 -18.61 21.09
C VAL A 40 -22.62 -18.26 19.99
N ILE A 41 -21.63 -17.43 20.30
CA ILE A 41 -20.54 -17.08 19.38
C ILE A 41 -19.68 -18.31 19.09
N ASP A 42 -19.21 -19.02 20.11
CA ASP A 42 -18.40 -20.24 20.00
C ASP A 42 -19.15 -21.36 19.27
N GLN A 43 -20.47 -21.47 19.46
CA GLN A 43 -21.31 -22.42 18.74
C GLN A 43 -21.44 -22.07 17.25
N LYS A 44 -21.54 -20.77 16.93
CA LYS A 44 -21.71 -20.29 15.55
C LYS A 44 -20.39 -20.23 14.78
N TYR A 45 -19.29 -19.99 15.50
CA TYR A 45 -17.94 -19.82 14.98
C TYR A 45 -16.99 -20.66 15.85
N PRO A 46 -17.01 -22.00 15.70
CA PRO A 46 -16.08 -22.85 16.41
C PRO A 46 -14.63 -22.48 16.02
N GLU A 47 -13.71 -22.61 16.97
CA GLU A 47 -12.29 -22.39 16.67
C GLU A 47 -11.83 -23.39 15.60
N PRO A 48 -11.06 -22.93 14.60
CA PRO A 48 -10.52 -23.82 13.59
C PRO A 48 -9.57 -24.83 14.24
N PRO A 49 -9.46 -26.05 13.68
CA PRO A 49 -8.48 -27.02 14.15
C PRO A 49 -7.08 -26.41 14.07
N SER A 50 -6.35 -26.45 15.18
CA SER A 50 -4.94 -26.06 15.22
C SER A 50 -4.09 -27.21 14.70
N PHE A 51 -3.37 -26.98 13.60
CA PHE A 51 -2.43 -27.94 13.05
C PHE A 51 -1.01 -27.62 13.53
N SER A 52 -0.20 -28.65 13.76
CA SER A 52 1.23 -28.45 13.99
C SER A 52 1.95 -28.07 12.69
N GLU A 53 3.13 -27.45 12.78
CA GLU A 53 3.96 -27.09 11.61
C GLU A 53 4.32 -28.31 10.75
N ALA A 54 4.37 -29.50 11.35
CA ALA A 54 4.60 -30.76 10.62
C ALA A 54 3.37 -31.24 9.84
N GLU A 55 2.16 -30.93 10.32
CA GLU A 55 0.90 -31.33 9.69
C GLU A 55 0.44 -30.32 8.63
N ASP A 56 0.73 -29.03 8.84
CA ASP A 56 0.41 -27.94 7.93
C ASP A 56 1.61 -26.99 7.74
N PRO A 57 2.62 -27.39 6.94
CA PRO A 57 3.77 -26.53 6.64
C PRO A 57 3.39 -25.25 5.88
N GLY A 58 2.25 -25.25 5.18
CA GLY A 58 1.76 -24.12 4.40
C GLY A 58 0.92 -23.13 5.20
N MET A 59 0.58 -23.48 6.45
CA MET A 59 -0.35 -22.72 7.30
C MET A 59 -1.69 -22.44 6.59
N ASN A 60 -2.16 -23.38 5.77
CA ASN A 60 -3.36 -23.21 4.94
C ASN A 60 -4.61 -23.89 5.53
N GLY A 61 -4.52 -24.39 6.76
CA GLY A 61 -5.64 -25.02 7.46
C GLY A 61 -6.00 -26.41 6.91
N GLY A 62 -5.04 -27.12 6.32
CA GLY A 62 -5.27 -28.43 5.69
C GLY A 62 -6.04 -28.34 4.37
N TYR A 63 -6.03 -27.17 3.74
CA TYR A 63 -6.66 -26.98 2.44
C TYR A 63 -5.87 -27.71 1.34
N ILE A 64 -6.59 -28.37 0.42
CA ILE A 64 -5.97 -29.07 -0.70
C ILE A 64 -5.41 -28.02 -1.66
N ASN A 65 -4.09 -27.85 -1.64
CA ASN A 65 -3.40 -26.88 -2.48
C ASN A 65 -2.86 -27.57 -3.75
N PRO A 66 -3.52 -27.44 -4.92
CA PRO A 66 -3.01 -27.99 -6.18
C PRO A 66 -1.67 -27.33 -6.58
N PRO A 67 -0.95 -27.86 -7.58
CA PRO A 67 0.30 -27.25 -8.05
C PRO A 67 0.12 -25.79 -8.49
N ARG A 68 1.12 -24.96 -8.18
CA ARG A 68 1.18 -23.53 -8.52
C ARG A 68 1.35 -23.30 -10.03
N ILE A 69 0.26 -23.45 -10.78
CA ILE A 69 0.24 -23.27 -12.24
C ILE A 69 -0.74 -22.17 -12.61
N LYS A 70 -0.24 -21.14 -13.29
CA LYS A 70 -1.07 -20.05 -13.78
C LYS A 70 -2.05 -20.54 -14.85
N ARG A 71 -3.30 -20.11 -14.78
CA ARG A 71 -4.38 -20.56 -15.68
C ARG A 71 -4.11 -20.24 -17.15
N GLN A 72 -3.32 -19.23 -17.43
CA GLN A 72 -2.88 -18.90 -18.79
C GLN A 72 -2.12 -20.03 -19.51
N PHE A 73 -1.48 -20.93 -18.75
CA PHE A 73 -0.69 -22.04 -19.30
C PHE A 73 -1.51 -23.32 -19.46
N ARG A 74 -2.77 -23.33 -18.99
CA ARG A 74 -3.69 -24.42 -19.27
C ARG A 74 -4.06 -24.42 -20.75
N ASP A 75 -4.37 -25.60 -21.28
CA ASP A 75 -4.75 -25.77 -22.67
C ASP A 75 -5.93 -24.83 -23.05
N PRO A 76 -5.74 -23.87 -23.96
CA PRO A 76 -6.80 -22.96 -24.39
C PRO A 76 -7.88 -23.64 -25.24
N HIS A 77 -7.62 -24.83 -25.77
CA HIS A 77 -8.53 -25.54 -26.69
C HIS A 77 -9.29 -26.70 -26.02
N ALA A 78 -9.05 -26.96 -24.73
CA ALA A 78 -9.78 -27.96 -23.98
C ALA A 78 -11.24 -27.51 -23.70
N ASN A 79 -12.14 -28.50 -23.55
CA ASN A 79 -13.54 -28.27 -23.22
C ASN A 79 -13.72 -28.01 -21.71
N TRP A 80 -13.41 -26.79 -21.27
CA TRP A 80 -13.60 -26.35 -19.90
C TRP A 80 -15.09 -26.08 -19.58
N TRP A 81 -15.50 -26.32 -18.33
CA TRP A 81 -16.82 -25.88 -17.85
C TRP A 81 -16.96 -24.35 -17.85
N ASP A 82 -15.90 -23.66 -17.43
CA ASP A 82 -15.73 -22.21 -17.55
C ASP A 82 -14.59 -21.93 -18.54
N PRO A 83 -14.91 -21.63 -19.81
CA PRO A 83 -13.92 -21.38 -20.86
C PRO A 83 -13.06 -20.13 -20.62
N GLN A 84 -13.62 -19.10 -19.96
CA GLN A 84 -12.92 -17.84 -19.73
C GLN A 84 -11.77 -18.04 -18.75
N GLU A 85 -12.06 -18.74 -17.66
CA GLU A 85 -11.09 -19.03 -16.60
C GLU A 85 -10.30 -20.32 -16.84
N ARG A 86 -10.65 -21.13 -17.86
CA ARG A 86 -10.05 -22.45 -18.12
C ARG A 86 -10.14 -23.37 -16.90
N ARG A 87 -11.35 -23.51 -16.36
CA ARG A 87 -11.64 -24.24 -15.11
C ARG A 87 -12.80 -25.21 -15.25
N ASN A 88 -12.69 -26.36 -14.57
CA ASN A 88 -13.79 -27.32 -14.45
C ASN A 88 -14.58 -27.13 -13.15
N PHE A 89 -15.87 -27.50 -13.17
CA PHE A 89 -16.72 -27.45 -11.99
C PHE A 89 -16.22 -28.45 -10.92
N GLY A 90 -16.12 -28.00 -9.66
CA GLY A 90 -15.67 -28.82 -8.54
C GLY A 90 -14.15 -29.07 -8.46
N GLU A 91 -13.36 -28.52 -9.38
CA GLU A 91 -11.90 -28.59 -9.33
C GLU A 91 -11.35 -27.81 -8.12
N PRO A 92 -10.43 -28.39 -7.32
CA PRO A 92 -9.72 -27.65 -6.28
C PRO A 92 -8.98 -26.44 -6.85
N ILE A 93 -9.01 -25.33 -6.11
CA ILE A 93 -8.41 -24.06 -6.54
C ILE A 93 -7.13 -23.85 -5.75
N HIS A 94 -6.06 -23.35 -6.36
CA HIS A 94 -4.86 -22.99 -5.62
C HIS A 94 -5.17 -21.85 -4.63
N GLU A 95 -4.54 -21.80 -3.46
CA GLU A 95 -4.78 -20.73 -2.48
C GLU A 95 -4.57 -19.32 -3.09
N ASP A 96 -3.43 -19.11 -3.76
CA ASP A 96 -3.09 -17.90 -4.54
C ASP A 96 -3.76 -17.81 -5.93
N ASN A 97 -5.02 -18.22 -6.04
CA ASN A 97 -5.72 -18.17 -7.32
C ASN A 97 -6.01 -16.75 -7.83
N ASP A 98 -5.98 -15.75 -6.96
CA ASP A 98 -6.01 -14.34 -7.34
C ASP A 98 -4.80 -13.96 -8.21
N VAL A 99 -3.61 -14.50 -7.89
CA VAL A 99 -2.37 -14.30 -8.66
C VAL A 99 -2.28 -15.28 -9.83
N LEU A 100 -2.80 -16.50 -9.69
CA LEU A 100 -2.72 -17.53 -10.72
C LEU A 100 -3.88 -17.51 -11.72
N GLY A 101 -4.93 -16.73 -11.46
CA GLY A 101 -6.12 -16.60 -12.29
C GLY A 101 -5.83 -16.01 -13.67
N ILE A 102 -6.78 -16.13 -14.61
CA ILE A 102 -6.58 -15.64 -15.98
C ILE A 102 -6.50 -14.11 -16.06
N PHE A 103 -7.16 -13.42 -15.13
CA PHE A 103 -7.21 -11.95 -15.06
C PHE A 103 -6.03 -11.30 -14.35
N SER A 104 -5.09 -12.11 -13.85
CA SER A 104 -3.84 -11.61 -13.29
C SER A 104 -2.85 -11.21 -14.41
N PRO A 105 -1.86 -10.34 -14.13
CA PRO A 105 -0.90 -9.86 -15.13
C PRO A 105 -0.27 -10.97 -15.96
N TRP A 106 -0.35 -10.88 -17.29
CA TRP A 106 0.11 -11.91 -18.22
C TRP A 106 1.59 -12.25 -17.99
N GLU A 107 1.91 -13.55 -17.96
CA GLU A 107 3.28 -14.03 -17.78
C GLU A 107 3.87 -14.44 -19.13
N TYR A 108 5.03 -13.89 -19.45
CA TYR A 108 5.72 -14.11 -20.72
C TYR A 108 6.84 -15.14 -20.55
N THR A 109 6.92 -16.13 -21.43
CA THR A 109 7.86 -17.26 -21.31
C THR A 109 9.08 -17.17 -22.23
N TRP A 110 9.14 -16.16 -23.10
CA TRP A 110 10.25 -16.01 -24.05
C TRP A 110 11.55 -15.51 -23.39
N THR A 111 11.47 -14.89 -22.20
CA THR A 111 12.62 -14.42 -21.42
C THR A 111 12.32 -14.49 -19.92
N THR A 112 13.35 -14.33 -19.09
CA THR A 112 13.22 -14.18 -17.63
C THR A 112 13.42 -12.73 -17.21
N ALA A 113 13.01 -12.38 -15.98
CA ALA A 113 13.03 -11.00 -15.50
C ALA A 113 14.42 -10.34 -15.55
N GLY A 114 15.48 -11.08 -15.22
CA GLY A 114 16.87 -10.58 -15.22
C GLY A 114 17.35 -10.15 -16.61
N PRO A 115 17.44 -11.08 -17.59
CA PRO A 115 17.76 -10.76 -18.98
C PRO A 115 16.82 -9.74 -19.61
N GLY A 116 15.51 -9.80 -19.33
CA GLY A 116 14.54 -8.82 -19.79
C GLY A 116 14.87 -7.40 -19.30
N ALA A 117 15.22 -7.26 -18.01
CA ALA A 117 15.65 -5.98 -17.45
C ALA A 117 16.95 -5.47 -18.09
N VAL A 118 17.90 -6.36 -18.39
CA VAL A 118 19.14 -5.99 -19.11
C VAL A 118 18.83 -5.49 -20.52
N MET A 119 17.94 -6.15 -21.26
CA MET A 119 17.55 -5.73 -22.61
C MET A 119 16.91 -4.33 -22.61
N VAL A 120 15.90 -4.13 -21.76
CA VAL A 120 15.21 -2.83 -21.66
C VAL A 120 16.14 -1.75 -21.14
N GLY A 121 16.94 -2.04 -20.11
CA GLY A 121 17.90 -1.11 -19.54
C GLY A 121 18.98 -0.70 -20.55
N THR A 122 19.50 -1.65 -21.33
CA THR A 122 20.48 -1.37 -22.38
C THR A 122 19.88 -0.51 -23.48
N PHE A 123 18.65 -0.80 -23.91
CA PHE A 123 17.95 0.02 -24.89
C PHE A 123 17.81 1.47 -24.42
N ILE A 124 17.31 1.68 -23.19
CA ILE A 124 17.14 3.02 -22.62
C ILE A 124 18.50 3.73 -22.49
N ALA A 125 19.52 3.03 -21.97
CA ALA A 125 20.85 3.60 -21.79
C ALA A 125 21.47 4.04 -23.12
N VAL A 126 21.41 3.19 -24.15
CA VAL A 126 21.92 3.52 -25.49
C VAL A 126 21.14 4.70 -26.08
N PHE A 127 19.81 4.65 -26.04
CA PHE A 127 18.97 5.72 -26.57
C PHE A 127 19.29 7.07 -25.92
N LEU A 128 19.29 7.14 -24.58
CA LEU A 128 19.60 8.37 -23.85
C LEU A 128 21.04 8.82 -24.04
N SER A 129 21.99 7.88 -24.16
CA SER A 129 23.39 8.24 -24.44
C SER A 129 23.54 8.92 -25.80
N VAL A 130 22.87 8.41 -26.84
CA VAL A 130 22.89 9.01 -28.18
C VAL A 130 22.23 10.38 -28.15
N THR A 131 21.05 10.50 -27.53
CA THR A 131 20.38 11.80 -27.36
C THR A 131 21.24 12.81 -26.61
N GLY A 132 21.92 12.37 -25.53
CA GLY A 132 22.82 13.22 -24.76
C GLY A 132 24.04 13.68 -25.56
N VAL A 133 24.67 12.78 -26.32
CA VAL A 133 25.80 13.13 -27.20
C VAL A 133 25.34 14.10 -28.29
N VAL A 134 24.19 13.88 -28.91
CA VAL A 134 23.62 14.82 -29.89
C VAL A 134 23.39 16.18 -29.26
N TYR A 135 22.79 16.23 -28.06
CA TYR A 135 22.53 17.48 -27.35
C TYR A 135 23.82 18.27 -27.06
N LEU A 136 24.87 17.59 -26.58
CA LEU A 136 26.16 18.23 -26.26
C LEU A 136 26.92 18.74 -27.50
N ASN A 137 26.67 18.15 -28.67
CA ASN A 137 27.33 18.53 -29.93
C ASN A 137 26.42 19.34 -30.85
N TYR A 138 25.20 19.67 -30.40
CA TYR A 138 24.27 20.42 -31.22
C TYR A 138 24.75 21.86 -31.32
N PRO A 139 24.90 22.42 -32.53
CA PRO A 139 25.36 23.79 -32.69
C PRO A 139 24.34 24.77 -32.13
N ASP A 140 24.83 25.87 -31.57
CA ASP A 140 23.97 26.95 -31.12
C ASP A 140 23.14 27.50 -32.26
N ARG A 141 21.97 28.02 -31.91
CA ARG A 141 21.05 28.60 -32.89
C ARG A 141 21.76 29.78 -33.60
N PRO A 142 21.84 29.79 -34.94
CA PRO A 142 22.51 30.88 -35.69
C PRO A 142 21.67 32.16 -35.76
N ALA A 143 20.79 32.38 -34.79
CA ALA A 143 19.88 33.52 -34.74
C ALA A 143 19.80 34.02 -33.29
N TYR A 144 19.95 35.33 -33.13
CA TYR A 144 19.74 35.98 -31.84
C TYR A 144 18.29 35.76 -31.38
N PRO A 145 18.06 35.57 -30.06
CA PRO A 145 16.72 35.52 -29.50
C PRO A 145 15.95 36.79 -29.86
N ARG A 146 14.65 36.65 -30.12
CA ARG A 146 13.79 37.79 -30.45
C ARG A 146 13.69 38.74 -29.28
N GLU A 147 13.91 40.02 -29.55
CA GLU A 147 13.77 41.09 -28.58
C GLU A 147 12.41 41.77 -28.71
N PHE A 148 11.90 42.26 -27.57
CA PHE A 148 10.63 42.96 -27.49
C PHE A 148 10.82 44.28 -26.73
N GLU A 149 10.10 45.31 -27.17
CA GLU A 149 10.10 46.63 -26.55
C GLU A 149 9.71 46.53 -25.07
N GLY A 150 10.57 47.05 -24.18
CA GLY A 150 10.37 46.99 -22.73
C GLY A 150 10.24 45.57 -22.16
N GLY A 151 10.71 44.53 -22.87
CA GLY A 151 10.62 43.13 -22.44
C GLY A 151 9.19 42.61 -22.25
N LEU A 152 8.19 43.30 -22.81
CA LEU A 152 6.76 43.04 -22.55
C LEU A 152 6.44 42.99 -21.05
N GLU A 153 7.14 43.76 -20.22
CA GLU A 153 7.02 43.67 -18.76
C GLU A 153 5.57 43.90 -18.30
N ARG A 154 4.89 44.89 -18.88
CA ARG A 154 3.48 45.18 -18.55
C ARG A 154 2.55 44.04 -18.95
N GLU A 155 2.78 43.45 -20.11
CA GLU A 155 1.94 42.39 -20.69
C GLU A 155 2.19 41.03 -20.02
N LEU A 156 3.39 40.79 -19.49
CA LEU A 156 3.81 39.52 -18.86
C LEU A 156 3.64 39.48 -17.33
N GLY A 157 2.92 40.44 -16.75
CA GLY A 157 2.54 40.41 -15.32
C GLY A 157 3.13 41.53 -14.47
N GLY A 158 3.83 42.48 -15.08
CA GLY A 158 4.32 43.69 -14.43
C GLY A 158 5.59 43.49 -13.59
N PRO A 159 5.94 44.48 -12.76
CA PRO A 159 7.19 44.49 -12.01
C PRO A 159 7.35 43.24 -11.13
N GLY A 160 8.42 42.48 -11.37
CA GLY A 160 8.75 41.25 -10.65
C GLY A 160 8.37 39.95 -11.36
N ALA A 161 7.65 40.00 -12.49
CA ALA A 161 7.41 38.85 -13.35
C ALA A 161 8.60 38.57 -14.29
N THR A 162 8.72 37.34 -14.79
CA THR A 162 9.75 37.00 -15.78
C THR A 162 9.43 37.68 -17.11
N ARG A 163 10.20 38.72 -17.45
CA ARG A 163 10.07 39.47 -18.70
C ARG A 163 10.71 38.74 -19.89
N ALA A 164 10.31 39.11 -21.10
CA ALA A 164 11.02 38.72 -22.31
C ALA A 164 12.33 39.52 -22.47
N ARG A 165 13.21 39.03 -23.36
CA ARG A 165 14.46 39.72 -23.72
C ARG A 165 14.14 41.08 -24.36
N MET A 166 14.91 42.10 -24.01
CA MET A 166 14.82 43.45 -24.56
C MET A 166 16.19 43.93 -25.04
N GLU A 167 16.20 45.01 -25.83
CA GLU A 167 17.43 45.64 -26.30
C GLU A 167 18.29 46.12 -25.11
N GLY A 168 19.58 45.81 -25.15
CA GLY A 168 20.53 46.15 -24.08
C GLY A 168 20.71 45.06 -23.01
N ASP A 169 19.98 43.95 -23.10
CA ASP A 169 20.28 42.75 -22.30
C ASP A 169 21.61 42.10 -22.74
N GLU A 170 22.30 41.46 -21.78
CA GLU A 170 23.55 40.73 -22.07
C GLU A 170 23.35 39.70 -23.20
N GLU A 171 24.34 39.61 -24.08
CA GLU A 171 24.32 38.66 -25.19
C GLU A 171 24.29 37.21 -24.64
N PRO A 172 23.49 36.33 -25.25
CA PRO A 172 23.29 34.96 -24.78
C PRO A 172 24.46 34.04 -25.11
#